data_AF-A0A4Y2JZD8-F1
#
_entry.id   AF-A0A4Y2JZD8-F1
#
_cell.length_a   1.000
_cell.length_b   1.000
_cell.length_c   1.000
_cell.angle_alpha   90.00
_cell.angle_beta   90.00
_cell.angle_gamma   90.00
#
_symmetry.space_group_name_H-M   'P 1'
#
loop_
_entity.id
_entity.type
_entity.pdbx_description
1 polymer ?
#
loop_
_entity_poly.entity_id
_entity_poly.type
_entity_poly.pdbx_seq_one_letter_code
_entity_poly.pdbx_strand_id
1 'polypeptide(L)'
;MNSLVLFAVAALFGSVHCDEDCFGAAIKECTMNPVPSEGMRLCDEVKDQTECLSEMLERCDVHIWIKALDLEEGIQGICDDDIKNYFDEDKACYMKVINDSVCVEPINEAMGDIKTTEDLIRANKKVCNLFEPYSSCVQEDVEKNCNRTVLSIDLFNDIHKPLRGLSNSLCEQLIVPADEDSRPDNFGKLNVHAFVAAIFASG
;
A
#
# COMPACT_ATOMS: atom_id res chain seq x y z
N MET A 1 7.94 30.12 33.45
CA MET A 1 8.68 30.71 32.30
C MET A 1 9.67 29.64 31.84
N ASN A 2 9.23 28.70 31.01
CA ASN A 2 9.24 28.75 29.53
C ASN A 2 10.66 28.66 28.96
N SER A 3 10.99 27.55 28.30
CA SER A 3 11.00 27.54 26.82
C SER A 3 10.94 26.11 26.28
N LEU A 4 9.90 25.86 25.48
CA LEU A 4 9.77 24.78 24.52
C LEU A 4 10.85 24.93 23.44
N VAL A 5 11.36 23.80 22.93
CA VAL A 5 12.06 23.76 21.64
C VAL A 5 11.30 22.78 20.75
N LEU A 6 10.30 23.33 20.05
CA LEU A 6 9.68 22.72 18.88
C LEU A 6 10.58 23.07 17.68
N PHE A 7 11.16 22.08 17.03
CA PHE A 7 11.80 22.28 15.74
C PHE A 7 10.72 22.25 14.65
N ALA A 8 10.32 23.45 14.24
CA ALA A 8 9.72 23.69 12.94
C ALA A 8 10.86 23.93 11.94
N VAL A 9 10.94 23.09 10.90
CA VAL A 9 11.71 23.41 9.69
C VAL A 9 10.75 23.30 8.52
N ALA A 10 10.12 24.43 8.21
CA ALA A 10 9.57 24.71 6.90
C ALA A 10 10.64 25.50 6.14
N ALA A 11 11.19 24.94 5.05
CA ALA A 11 12.05 25.65 4.11
C ALA A 11 12.00 25.01 2.72
N LEU A 12 11.17 25.59 1.86
CA LEU A 12 11.48 26.01 0.48
C LEU A 12 12.40 25.09 -0.35
N PHE A 13 11.80 24.16 -1.08
CA PHE A 13 12.27 23.66 -2.38
C PHE A 13 11.03 23.67 -3.28
N GLY A 14 10.98 24.33 -4.44
CA GLY A 14 11.95 24.27 -5.53
C GLY A 14 11.26 23.54 -6.69
N SER A 15 10.27 24.21 -7.29
CA SER A 15 9.40 23.73 -8.37
C SER A 15 10.14 22.85 -9.40
N VAL A 16 9.51 21.75 -9.79
CA VAL A 16 9.95 20.64 -10.67
C VAL A 16 10.77 19.50 -10.01
N HIS A 17 11.16 19.60 -8.73
CA HIS A 17 11.54 18.46 -7.87
C HIS A 17 10.59 18.29 -6.67
N CYS A 18 9.53 19.08 -6.63
CA CYS A 18 8.58 19.10 -5.51
C CYS A 18 7.69 17.84 -5.45
N ASP A 19 7.49 17.13 -6.55
CA ASP A 19 6.47 16.09 -6.62
C ASP A 19 6.89 14.83 -5.84
N GLU A 20 8.15 14.39 -5.96
CA GLU A 20 8.69 13.25 -5.19
C GLU A 20 8.86 13.59 -3.70
N ASP A 21 9.32 14.80 -3.39
CA ASP A 21 9.45 15.27 -2.01
C ASP A 21 8.08 15.42 -1.33
N CYS A 22 7.07 15.90 -2.05
CA CYS A 22 5.70 16.02 -1.56
C CYS A 22 5.02 14.65 -1.45
N PHE A 23 5.20 13.78 -2.45
CA PHE A 23 4.72 12.39 -2.41
C PHE A 23 5.28 11.65 -1.19
N GLY A 24 6.59 11.72 -0.98
CA GLY A 24 7.23 11.13 0.20
C GLY A 24 6.72 11.74 1.51
N ALA A 25 6.56 13.06 1.58
CA ALA A 25 6.02 13.73 2.76
C ALA A 25 4.58 13.25 3.08
N ALA A 26 3.71 13.17 2.08
CA ALA A 26 2.34 12.66 2.21
C ALA A 26 2.33 11.21 2.73
N ILE A 27 3.17 10.34 2.17
CA ILE A 27 3.30 8.96 2.67
C ILE A 27 3.73 8.96 4.14
N LYS A 28 4.78 9.70 4.51
CA LYS A 28 5.25 9.76 5.90
C LYS A 28 4.16 10.25 6.84
N GLU A 29 3.46 11.31 6.49
CA GLU A 29 2.44 11.90 7.34
C GLU A 29 1.26 10.95 7.57
N CYS A 30 0.79 10.27 6.53
CA CYS A 30 -0.38 9.41 6.61
C CYS A 30 -0.09 7.99 7.11
N THR A 31 1.14 7.46 6.96
CA THR A 31 1.49 6.08 7.37
C THR A 31 2.35 5.97 8.63
N MET A 32 2.92 7.06 9.16
CA MET A 32 3.75 7.02 10.38
C MET A 32 2.97 7.12 11.71
N ASN A 33 1.65 7.23 11.69
CA ASN A 33 0.88 6.95 12.91
C ASN A 33 1.00 5.44 13.19
N PRO A 34 1.49 5.02 14.38
CA PRO A 34 1.83 3.63 14.64
C PRO A 34 0.60 2.75 14.44
N VAL A 35 0.70 1.83 13.47
CA VAL A 35 -0.25 0.74 13.27
C VAL A 35 -0.39 0.01 14.61
N PRO A 36 -1.58 -0.06 15.20
CA PRO A 36 -1.77 -0.78 16.45
C PRO A 36 -1.36 -2.24 16.28
N SER A 37 -0.77 -2.80 17.34
CA SER A 37 -0.20 -4.16 17.35
C SER A 37 -1.20 -5.27 17.03
N GLU A 38 -2.49 -4.96 16.95
CA GLU A 38 -3.58 -5.89 16.67
C GLU A 38 -3.86 -6.07 15.16
N GLY A 39 -3.06 -5.44 14.29
CA GLY A 39 -3.28 -5.45 12.84
C GLY A 39 -4.31 -4.39 12.44
N MET A 40 -4.20 -3.86 11.21
CA MET A 40 -5.11 -2.82 10.76
C MET A 40 -6.52 -3.37 10.57
N ARG A 41 -7.54 -2.58 10.92
CA ARG A 41 -8.94 -2.85 10.55
C ARG A 41 -9.27 -2.14 9.25
N LEU A 42 -9.82 -2.87 8.29
CA LEU A 42 -10.11 -2.36 6.94
C LEU A 42 -10.97 -1.08 6.99
N CYS A 43 -12.05 -1.12 7.77
CA CYS A 43 -13.07 -0.08 7.78
C CYS A 43 -12.82 1.08 8.73
N ASP A 44 -11.85 0.92 9.63
CA ASP A 44 -11.45 1.98 10.56
C ASP A 44 -10.12 2.59 10.08
N GLU A 45 -9.03 1.81 10.17
CA GLU A 45 -7.67 2.32 10.03
C GLU A 45 -7.20 2.45 8.58
N VAL A 46 -7.54 1.48 7.71
CA VAL A 46 -7.13 1.57 6.30
C VAL A 46 -7.89 2.69 5.60
N LYS A 47 -9.18 2.84 5.93
CA LYS A 47 -10.01 3.95 5.45
C LYS A 47 -9.39 5.32 5.80
N ASP A 48 -9.12 5.56 7.08
CA ASP A 48 -8.54 6.83 7.55
C ASP A 48 -7.18 7.13 6.90
N GLN A 49 -6.35 6.10 6.69
CA GLN A 49 -5.06 6.24 6.01
C GLN A 49 -5.22 6.59 4.53
N THR A 50 -6.18 5.97 3.84
CA THR A 50 -6.44 6.25 2.42
C THR A 50 -7.05 7.62 2.19
N GLU A 51 -7.91 8.10 3.11
CA GLU A 51 -8.46 9.45 3.09
C GLU A 51 -7.37 10.51 3.34
N CYS A 52 -6.52 10.31 4.35
CA CYS A 52 -5.36 11.19 4.56
C CYS A 52 -4.49 11.25 3.30
N LEU A 53 -4.26 10.09 2.68
CA LEU A 53 -3.38 9.98 1.53
C LEU A 53 -3.99 10.65 0.30
N SER A 54 -5.27 10.45 0.01
CA SER A 54 -5.95 11.07 -1.13
C SER A 54 -5.90 12.61 -1.02
N GLU A 55 -6.23 13.17 0.14
CA GLU A 55 -6.18 14.60 0.40
C GLU A 55 -4.77 15.19 0.23
N MET A 56 -3.76 14.53 0.78
CA MET A 56 -2.39 15.04 0.75
C MET A 56 -1.80 14.97 -0.65
N LEU A 57 -2.08 13.89 -1.39
CA LEU A 57 -1.62 13.73 -2.76
C LEU A 57 -2.31 14.70 -3.72
N GLU A 58 -3.59 15.00 -3.49
CA GLU A 58 -4.30 16.04 -4.24
C GLU A 58 -3.63 17.41 -4.04
N ARG A 59 -3.27 17.75 -2.79
CA ARG A 59 -2.52 18.98 -2.48
C ARG A 59 -1.13 19.02 -3.11
N CYS A 60 -0.51 17.86 -3.31
CA CYS A 60 0.77 17.74 -3.99
C CYS A 60 0.66 17.80 -5.53
N ASP A 61 -0.55 17.89 -6.10
CA ASP A 61 -0.81 17.83 -7.56
C ASP A 61 -0.22 16.58 -8.24
N VAL A 62 -0.06 15.48 -7.48
CA VAL A 62 0.47 14.22 -8.01
C VAL A 62 -0.70 13.38 -8.48
N HIS A 63 -0.81 13.13 -9.78
CA HIS A 63 -1.93 12.38 -10.40
C HIS A 63 -2.30 11.03 -9.74
N ILE A 64 -1.41 10.45 -8.95
CA ILE A 64 -1.67 9.24 -8.15
C ILE A 64 -2.74 9.43 -7.08
N TRP A 65 -3.10 10.67 -6.69
CA TRP A 65 -4.21 10.94 -5.77
C TRP A 65 -5.51 10.30 -6.23
N ILE A 66 -5.75 10.21 -7.55
CA ILE A 66 -6.93 9.53 -8.10
C ILE A 66 -6.95 8.06 -7.70
N LYS A 67 -5.80 7.39 -7.63
CA LYS A 67 -5.73 5.98 -7.20
C LYS A 67 -5.90 5.83 -5.69
N ALA A 68 -5.42 6.78 -4.90
CA ALA A 68 -5.72 6.81 -3.48
C ALA A 68 -7.21 7.05 -3.21
N LEU A 69 -7.85 7.92 -3.99
CA LEU A 69 -9.29 8.17 -3.94
C LEU A 69 -10.10 6.95 -4.41
N ASP A 70 -9.75 6.34 -5.56
CA ASP A 70 -10.39 5.11 -6.05
C ASP A 70 -10.33 4.00 -4.98
N LEU A 71 -9.20 3.89 -4.27
CA LEU A 71 -9.03 2.93 -3.17
C LEU A 71 -9.89 3.28 -1.96
N GLU A 72 -9.93 4.56 -1.58
CA GLU A 72 -10.78 5.06 -0.51
C GLU A 72 -12.26 4.75 -0.80
N GLU A 73 -12.74 5.06 -2.01
CA GLU A 73 -14.10 4.76 -2.45
C GLU A 73 -14.40 3.25 -2.43
N GLY A 74 -13.46 2.42 -2.89
CA GLY A 74 -13.58 0.96 -2.83
C GLY A 74 -13.69 0.44 -1.39
N ILE A 75 -12.86 0.95 -0.48
CA ILE A 75 -12.92 0.60 0.94
C ILE A 75 -14.24 1.07 1.55
N GLN A 76 -14.66 2.30 1.29
CA GLN A 76 -15.93 2.84 1.77
C GLN A 76 -17.12 1.98 1.30
N GLY A 77 -17.11 1.56 0.03
CA GLY A 77 -18.13 0.67 -0.52
C GLY A 77 -18.19 -0.68 0.18
N ILE A 78 -17.04 -1.31 0.46
CA ILE A 78 -16.98 -2.59 1.19
C ILE A 78 -17.35 -2.44 2.67
N CYS A 79 -17.15 -1.27 3.24
CA CYS A 79 -17.45 -0.98 4.64
C CYS A 79 -18.90 -0.59 4.90
N ASP A 80 -19.73 -0.50 3.86
CA ASP A 80 -21.18 -0.48 4.00
C ASP A 80 -21.68 -1.84 4.52
N ASP A 81 -22.52 -1.85 5.56
CA ASP A 81 -22.98 -3.08 6.23
C ASP A 81 -23.63 -4.09 5.27
N ASP A 82 -24.31 -3.63 4.23
CA ASP A 82 -24.97 -4.49 3.26
C ASP A 82 -23.96 -5.16 2.30
N ILE A 83 -22.87 -4.46 1.98
CA ILE A 83 -21.80 -4.95 1.08
C ILE A 83 -20.74 -5.76 1.83
N LYS A 84 -20.44 -5.38 3.07
CA LYS A 84 -19.44 -6.01 3.92
C LYS A 84 -19.63 -7.51 4.03
N ASN A 85 -20.88 -7.96 4.19
CA ASN A 85 -21.20 -9.38 4.28
C ASN A 85 -20.79 -10.14 3.01
N TYR A 86 -21.02 -9.58 1.82
CA TYR A 86 -20.61 -10.20 0.55
C TYR A 86 -19.09 -10.27 0.44
N PHE A 87 -18.39 -9.19 0.81
CA PHE A 87 -16.93 -9.19 0.81
C PHE A 87 -16.37 -10.22 1.79
N ASP A 88 -16.89 -10.28 3.02
CA ASP A 88 -16.43 -11.20 4.07
C ASP A 88 -16.68 -12.67 3.69
N GLU A 89 -17.75 -12.99 2.96
CA GLU A 89 -18.03 -14.33 2.43
C GLU A 89 -16.98 -14.82 1.42
N ASP A 90 -16.43 -13.91 0.61
CA ASP A 90 -15.46 -14.21 -0.45
C ASP A 90 -14.01 -13.93 -0.04
N LYS A 91 -13.79 -13.20 1.06
CA LYS A 91 -12.48 -12.84 1.62
C LYS A 91 -11.56 -14.05 1.79
N ALA A 92 -12.07 -15.17 2.29
CA ALA A 92 -11.27 -16.39 2.45
C ALA A 92 -10.73 -16.92 1.12
N CYS A 93 -11.48 -16.73 0.02
CA CYS A 93 -11.01 -17.09 -1.31
C CYS A 93 -9.92 -16.11 -1.79
N TYR A 94 -10.15 -14.79 -1.65
CA TYR A 94 -9.16 -13.79 -2.03
C TYR A 94 -7.84 -14.01 -1.29
N MET A 95 -7.88 -14.22 0.03
CA MET A 95 -6.68 -14.49 0.82
C MET A 95 -5.96 -15.77 0.37
N LYS A 96 -6.70 -16.81 -0.04
CA LYS A 96 -6.08 -18.02 -0.55
C LYS A 96 -5.28 -17.74 -1.83
N VAL A 97 -5.83 -16.94 -2.74
CA VAL A 97 -5.17 -16.58 -4.00
C VAL A 97 -4.00 -15.61 -3.77
N ILE A 98 -4.18 -14.60 -2.92
CA ILE A 98 -3.13 -13.64 -2.54
C ILE A 98 -1.92 -14.37 -1.94
N ASN A 99 -2.16 -15.45 -1.20
CA ASN A 99 -1.11 -16.29 -0.61
C ASN A 99 -0.76 -17.52 -1.46
N ASP A 100 -1.23 -17.61 -2.72
CA ASP A 100 -0.93 -18.76 -3.56
C ASP A 100 0.58 -18.80 -3.84
N SER A 101 1.17 -19.96 -3.56
CA SER A 101 2.61 -20.17 -3.73
C SER A 101 3.08 -19.87 -5.15
N VAL A 102 2.25 -20.12 -6.17
CA VAL A 102 2.60 -19.86 -7.58
C VAL A 102 2.86 -18.38 -7.81
N CYS A 103 2.05 -17.51 -7.21
CA CYS A 103 2.21 -16.06 -7.35
C CYS A 103 3.27 -15.50 -6.40
N VAL A 104 3.33 -16.02 -5.16
CA VAL A 104 4.12 -15.42 -4.07
C VAL A 104 5.56 -15.94 -4.01
N GLU A 105 5.87 -17.14 -4.52
CA GLU A 105 7.22 -17.74 -4.41
C GLU A 105 8.34 -16.80 -4.90
N PRO A 106 8.24 -16.11 -6.05
CA PRO A 106 9.27 -15.14 -6.46
C PRO A 106 9.48 -14.00 -5.46
N ILE A 107 8.41 -13.54 -4.81
CA ILE A 107 8.46 -12.51 -3.76
C ILE A 107 9.16 -13.07 -2.52
N ASN A 108 8.81 -14.29 -2.10
CA ASN A 108 9.43 -14.95 -0.95
C ASN A 108 10.93 -15.19 -1.17
N GLU A 109 11.33 -15.59 -2.37
CA GLU A 109 12.75 -15.73 -2.74
C GLU A 109 13.48 -14.40 -2.70
N ALA A 110 12.87 -13.31 -3.21
CA ALA A 110 13.45 -11.97 -3.16
C ALA A 110 13.63 -11.46 -1.73
N MET A 111 12.73 -11.87 -0.82
CA MET A 111 12.74 -11.55 0.61
C MET A 111 13.56 -12.57 1.44
N GLY A 112 14.17 -13.57 0.80
CA GLY A 112 15.02 -14.56 1.46
C GLY A 112 16.31 -13.96 2.02
N ASP A 113 16.83 -14.57 3.09
CA ASP A 113 18.16 -14.30 3.66
C ASP A 113 18.43 -12.86 4.15
N ILE A 114 17.40 -12.10 4.53
CA ILE A 114 17.54 -10.74 5.08
C ILE A 114 18.22 -10.77 6.47
N LYS A 115 19.35 -10.08 6.61
CA LYS A 115 20.10 -9.96 7.88
C LYS A 115 20.28 -8.52 8.34
N THR A 116 20.35 -7.58 7.41
CA THR A 116 20.52 -6.16 7.71
C THR A 116 19.39 -5.30 7.13
N THR A 117 19.39 -4.02 7.50
CA THR A 117 18.43 -3.06 6.92
C THR A 117 18.69 -2.82 5.44
N GLU A 118 19.96 -2.78 5.03
CA GLU A 118 20.36 -2.63 3.63
C GLU A 118 19.91 -3.84 2.80
N ASP A 119 19.99 -5.06 3.37
CA ASP A 119 19.44 -6.26 2.73
C ASP A 119 17.92 -6.17 2.56
N LEU A 120 17.20 -5.69 3.58
CA LEU A 120 15.75 -5.46 3.51
C LEU A 120 15.41 -4.46 2.39
N ILE A 121 16.12 -3.33 2.30
CA ILE A 121 15.89 -2.32 1.27
C ILE A 121 16.11 -2.94 -0.12
N ARG A 122 17.22 -3.66 -0.31
CA ARG A 122 17.52 -4.32 -1.58
C ARG A 122 16.47 -5.37 -1.95
N ALA A 123 15.96 -6.12 -0.96
CA ALA A 123 14.88 -7.07 -1.15
C ALA A 123 13.58 -6.37 -1.57
N ASN A 124 13.17 -5.30 -0.89
CA ASN A 124 11.99 -4.52 -1.24
C ASN A 124 12.09 -3.91 -2.66
N LYS A 125 13.27 -3.44 -3.07
CA LYS A 125 13.51 -3.00 -4.46
C LYS A 125 13.32 -4.14 -5.48
N LYS A 126 13.77 -5.36 -5.16
CA LYS A 126 13.50 -6.53 -6.01
C LYS A 126 12.02 -6.86 -6.05
N VAL A 127 11.34 -6.83 -4.91
CA VAL A 127 9.88 -7.01 -4.80
C VAL A 127 9.15 -6.03 -5.70
N CYS A 128 9.57 -4.77 -5.77
CA CYS A 128 8.99 -3.79 -6.70
C CYS A 128 9.05 -4.21 -8.17
N ASN A 129 10.14 -4.84 -8.62
CA ASN A 129 10.24 -5.36 -9.98
C ASN A 129 9.39 -6.61 -10.23
N LEU A 130 9.01 -7.32 -9.16
CA LEU A 130 8.21 -8.54 -9.21
C LEU A 130 6.72 -8.29 -8.93
N PHE A 131 6.38 -7.11 -8.43
CA PHE A 131 5.04 -6.80 -7.93
C PHE A 131 3.99 -6.80 -9.03
N GLU A 132 4.30 -6.27 -10.21
CA GLU A 132 3.37 -6.26 -11.35
C GLU A 132 3.06 -7.68 -11.88
N PRO A 133 4.06 -8.57 -12.10
CA PRO A 133 3.81 -9.99 -12.33
C PRO A 133 2.98 -10.67 -11.24
N TYR A 134 3.33 -10.43 -9.97
CA TYR A 134 2.60 -10.98 -8.82
C TYR A 134 1.13 -10.54 -8.82
N SER A 135 0.87 -9.24 -8.96
CA SER A 135 -0.49 -8.67 -8.95
C SER A 135 -1.31 -9.18 -10.14
N SER A 136 -0.68 -9.36 -11.30
CA SER A 136 -1.36 -9.97 -12.47
C SER A 136 -1.72 -11.44 -12.22
N CYS A 137 -0.82 -12.21 -11.62
CA CYS A 137 -1.07 -13.60 -11.23
C CYS A 137 -2.25 -13.70 -10.24
N VAL A 138 -2.25 -12.87 -9.18
CA VAL A 138 -3.34 -12.82 -8.20
C VAL A 138 -4.67 -12.45 -8.87
N GLN A 139 -4.67 -11.46 -9.76
CA GLN A 139 -5.87 -11.05 -10.49
C GLN A 139 -6.46 -12.21 -11.31
N GLU A 140 -5.64 -12.88 -12.11
CA GLU A 140 -6.06 -14.00 -12.95
C GLU A 140 -6.62 -15.16 -12.09
N ASP A 141 -5.98 -15.47 -10.97
CA ASP A 141 -6.44 -16.55 -10.10
C ASP A 141 -7.70 -16.18 -9.31
N VAL A 142 -7.92 -14.91 -8.96
CA VAL A 142 -9.20 -14.48 -8.37
C VAL A 142 -10.32 -14.60 -9.39
N GLU A 143 -10.11 -14.14 -10.62
CA GLU A 143 -11.07 -14.25 -11.72
C GLU A 143 -11.43 -15.70 -12.06
N LYS A 144 -10.50 -16.63 -11.85
CA LYS A 144 -10.69 -18.05 -12.12
C LYS A 144 -11.30 -18.82 -10.95
N ASN A 145 -10.87 -18.52 -9.72
CA ASN A 145 -11.14 -19.37 -8.55
C ASN A 145 -12.10 -18.75 -7.53
N CYS A 146 -12.29 -17.42 -7.55
CA CYS A 146 -13.13 -16.68 -6.60
C CYS A 146 -14.33 -15.98 -7.25
N ASN A 147 -14.64 -16.33 -8.50
CA ASN A 147 -15.74 -15.76 -9.29
C ASN A 147 -17.13 -16.33 -8.93
N ARG A 148 -17.44 -16.46 -7.64
CA ARG A 148 -18.76 -16.99 -7.20
C ARG A 148 -19.91 -16.20 -7.79
N THR A 149 -19.76 -14.88 -7.86
CA THR A 149 -20.67 -13.96 -8.52
C THR A 149 -19.90 -12.88 -9.29
N VAL A 150 -20.60 -12.12 -10.14
CA VAL A 150 -20.02 -10.91 -10.77
C VAL A 150 -19.62 -9.90 -9.69
N LEU A 151 -20.46 -9.73 -8.66
CA LEU A 151 -20.20 -8.86 -7.52
C LEU A 151 -18.90 -9.24 -6.79
N SER A 152 -18.59 -10.53 -6.65
CA SER A 152 -17.35 -11.01 -6.02
C SER A 152 -16.09 -10.49 -6.75
N ILE A 153 -16.13 -10.41 -8.08
CA ILE A 153 -15.00 -9.91 -8.86
C ILE A 153 -14.93 -8.38 -8.81
N ASP A 154 -16.08 -7.72 -8.83
CA ASP A 154 -16.16 -6.26 -8.74
C ASP A 154 -15.62 -5.77 -7.39
N LEU A 155 -16.09 -6.34 -6.27
CA LEU A 155 -15.60 -5.98 -4.92
C LEU A 155 -14.10 -6.20 -4.76
N PHE A 156 -13.55 -7.28 -5.31
CA PHE A 156 -12.10 -7.47 -5.30
C PHE A 156 -11.39 -6.40 -6.12
N ASN A 157 -11.90 -6.09 -7.31
CA ASN A 157 -11.30 -5.12 -8.23
C ASN A 157 -11.32 -3.69 -7.69
N ASP A 158 -12.38 -3.31 -6.99
CA ASP A 158 -12.55 -1.99 -6.37
C ASP A 158 -11.44 -1.70 -5.34
N ILE A 159 -10.82 -2.74 -4.77
CA ILE A 159 -9.68 -2.62 -3.86
C ILE A 159 -8.36 -2.89 -4.57
N HIS A 160 -8.27 -4.02 -5.28
CA HIS A 160 -7.00 -4.53 -5.78
C HIS A 160 -6.40 -3.66 -6.90
N LYS A 161 -7.23 -3.15 -7.84
CA LYS A 161 -6.74 -2.32 -8.94
C LYS A 161 -6.15 -1.00 -8.46
N PRO A 162 -6.83 -0.20 -7.62
CA PRO A 162 -6.23 1.03 -7.13
C PRO A 162 -5.04 0.76 -6.19
N LEU A 163 -5.06 -0.32 -5.39
CA LEU A 163 -3.89 -0.74 -4.62
C LEU A 163 -2.67 -1.07 -5.47
N ARG A 164 -2.86 -1.79 -6.58
CA ARG A 164 -1.80 -2.08 -7.53
C ARG A 164 -1.20 -0.80 -8.09
N GLY A 165 -2.06 0.16 -8.49
CA GLY A 165 -1.65 1.47 -8.98
C GLY A 165 -0.82 2.26 -7.97
N LEU A 166 -1.30 2.35 -6.72
CA LEU A 166 -0.61 3.02 -5.63
C LEU A 166 0.73 2.35 -5.31
N SER A 167 0.74 1.02 -5.23
CA SER A 167 1.95 0.22 -4.97
C SER A 167 3.02 0.41 -6.04
N ASN A 168 2.63 0.42 -7.32
CA ASN A 168 3.56 0.69 -8.41
C ASN A 168 4.16 2.10 -8.30
N SER A 169 3.35 3.10 -7.93
CA SER A 169 3.86 4.47 -7.72
C SER A 169 4.79 4.58 -6.52
N LEU A 170 4.50 3.90 -5.40
CA LEU A 170 5.41 3.80 -4.26
C LEU A 170 6.75 3.17 -4.67
N CYS A 171 6.69 2.12 -5.48
CA CYS A 171 7.86 1.46 -5.99
C CYS A 171 8.72 2.37 -6.85
N GLU A 172 8.12 3.03 -7.85
CA GLU A 172 8.81 3.88 -8.81
C GLU A 172 9.37 5.16 -8.19
N GLN A 173 8.59 5.84 -7.35
CA GLN A 173 8.93 7.18 -6.86
C GLN A 173 9.70 7.15 -5.53
N LEU A 174 9.54 6.13 -4.70
CA LEU A 174 10.10 6.12 -3.34
C LEU A 174 11.03 4.93 -3.07
N ILE A 175 10.60 3.70 -3.31
CA ILE A 175 11.33 2.50 -2.87
C ILE A 175 12.56 2.25 -3.76
N VAL A 176 12.40 2.23 -5.08
CA VAL A 176 13.50 1.98 -6.03
C VAL A 176 14.56 3.08 -5.96
N PRO A 177 14.22 4.38 -5.90
CA PRO A 177 15.19 5.47 -5.82
C PRO A 177 15.89 5.58 -4.46
N ALA A 178 15.33 5.07 -3.36
CA ALA A 178 15.88 5.25 -2.02
C ALA A 178 17.31 4.69 -1.86
N ASP A 179 18.17 5.40 -1.14
CA ASP A 179 19.51 4.90 -0.82
C ASP A 179 19.46 3.63 0.04
N GLU A 180 20.44 2.73 -0.13
CA GLU A 180 20.61 1.55 0.73
C GLU A 180 21.27 1.94 2.06
N ASP A 181 20.60 2.77 2.86
CA ASP A 181 21.06 3.22 4.17
C ASP A 181 20.11 2.79 5.30
N SER A 182 20.60 2.81 6.54
CA SER A 182 19.83 2.33 7.70
C SER A 182 18.90 3.37 8.33
N ARG A 183 18.73 4.57 7.74
CA ARG A 183 17.94 5.65 8.37
C ARG A 183 16.52 5.20 8.69
N PRO A 184 15.97 5.56 9.87
CA PRO A 184 14.63 5.12 10.28
C PRO A 184 13.52 5.45 9.28
N ASP A 185 13.62 6.61 8.62
CA ASP A 185 12.62 7.17 7.71
C ASP A 185 12.88 6.86 6.23
N ASN A 186 13.71 5.85 5.95
CA ASN A 186 14.07 5.43 4.60
C ASN A 186 12.90 4.67 3.94
N PHE A 187 12.41 5.20 2.81
CA PHE A 187 11.30 4.60 2.06
C PHE A 187 11.61 3.23 1.47
N GLY A 188 12.88 2.90 1.25
CA GLY A 188 13.29 1.56 0.82
C GLY A 188 12.86 0.44 1.78
N LYS A 189 12.49 0.77 3.02
CA LYS A 189 11.95 -0.18 4.01
C LYS A 189 10.48 -0.54 3.77
N LEU A 190 9.75 0.23 2.96
CA LEU A 190 8.37 -0.07 2.62
C LEU A 190 8.28 -1.36 1.81
N ASN A 191 7.27 -2.18 2.11
CA ASN A 191 7.01 -3.43 1.43
C ASN A 191 5.59 -3.44 0.86
N VAL A 192 5.48 -3.19 -0.45
CA VAL A 192 4.19 -3.10 -1.14
C VAL A 192 3.41 -4.42 -1.15
N HIS A 193 4.09 -5.57 -1.18
CA HIS A 193 3.45 -6.88 -1.09
C HIS A 193 2.81 -7.09 0.29
N ALA A 194 3.54 -6.78 1.36
CA ALA A 194 3.03 -6.88 2.72
C ALA A 194 1.85 -5.95 2.96
N PHE A 195 1.88 -4.75 2.38
CA PHE A 195 0.76 -3.81 2.43
C PHE A 195 -0.50 -4.36 1.77
N VAL A 196 -0.41 -4.89 0.54
CA VAL A 196 -1.54 -5.54 -0.14
C VAL A 196 -2.06 -6.73 0.66
N ALA A 197 -1.18 -7.61 1.13
CA ALA A 197 -1.59 -8.78 1.92
C ALA A 197 -2.29 -8.38 3.22
N ALA A 198 -1.84 -7.31 3.89
CA ALA A 198 -2.44 -6.82 5.12
C ALA A 198 -3.88 -6.32 4.92
N ILE A 199 -4.16 -5.64 3.80
CA ILE A 199 -5.52 -5.15 3.50
C ILE A 199 -6.51 -6.30 3.37
N PHE A 200 -6.16 -7.35 2.63
CA PHE A 200 -7.06 -8.50 2.49
C PHE A 200 -7.09 -9.43 3.71
N ALA A 201 -6.11 -9.31 4.62
CA ALA A 201 -6.15 -9.96 5.92
C ALA A 201 -7.02 -9.18 6.93
N SER A 202 -7.04 -7.84 6.84
CA SER A 202 -7.74 -6.95 7.78
C SER A 202 -9.26 -7.19 7.80
N GLY A 203 -9.81 -7.39 9.00
CA GLY A 203 -11.21 -7.77 9.23
C GLY A 203 -11.77 -7.14 10.50
#